data_AF-A0A7J7G4U5-F1
#
_entry.id   AF-A0A7J7G4U5-F1
#
_cell.length_a   1.000
_cell.length_b   1.000
_cell.length_c   1.000
_cell.angle_alpha   90.00
_cell.angle_beta   90.00
_cell.angle_gamma   90.00
#
_symmetry.space_group_name_H-M   'P 1'
#
loop_
_entity.id
_entity.type
_entity.pdbx_description
1 polymer ?
#
loop_
_entity_poly.entity_id
_entity_poly.type
_entity_poly.pdbx_seq_one_letter_code
_entity_poly.pdbx_strand_id
1 'polypeptide(L)'
;MVSSNLGIDINVMISNDSVSTGYYVQGNSTMQSINLKSGNMIQGWIDYDSSKNELNVSLSLSSTKPSSLILTFQIDLSPIFEDTMYVGFSASIGLLASYHYIQG
;
A
#
# COMPACT_ATOMS: atom_id res chain seq x y z
N MET A 1 0.85 -20.47 6.50
CA MET A 1 1.38 -19.31 5.73
C MET A 1 1.02 -18.06 6.49
N VAL A 2 1.97 -17.15 6.70
CA VAL A 2 1.69 -15.85 7.35
C VAL A 2 1.00 -14.96 6.31
N SER A 3 -0.30 -14.72 6.46
CA SER A 3 -1.02 -13.72 5.66
C SER A 3 -0.65 -12.34 6.16
N SER A 4 -0.08 -11.52 5.29
CA SER A 4 0.04 -10.07 5.51
C SER A 4 -1.03 -9.38 4.68
N ASN A 5 -1.54 -8.26 5.17
CA ASN A 5 -2.59 -7.49 4.52
C ASN A 5 -2.10 -6.07 4.25
N LEU A 6 -2.59 -5.50 3.15
CA LEU A 6 -2.47 -4.09 2.83
C LEU A 6 -3.85 -3.48 3.05
N GLY A 7 -3.91 -2.37 3.79
CA GLY A 7 -5.17 -1.71 4.12
C GLY A 7 -5.08 -0.19 3.99
N ILE A 8 -6.26 0.43 3.83
CA ILE A 8 -6.46 1.87 3.84
C ILE A 8 -7.22 2.22 5.11
N ASP A 9 -6.59 3.01 5.98
CA ASP A 9 -7.11 3.38 7.30
C ASP A 9 -7.40 4.88 7.34
N ILE A 10 -8.62 5.27 7.71
CA ILE A 10 -9.03 6.69 7.81
C ILE A 10 -9.36 7.01 9.25
N ASN A 11 -8.54 7.82 9.90
CA ASN A 11 -8.68 8.31 11.28
C ASN A 11 -8.73 7.24 12.38
N VAL A 12 -8.85 5.95 12.05
CA VAL A 12 -8.89 4.80 12.97
C VAL A 12 -8.09 3.63 12.39
N MET A 13 -7.55 2.76 13.26
CA MET A 13 -6.76 1.57 12.86
C MET A 13 -7.61 0.37 12.42
N ILE A 14 -8.80 0.63 11.87
CA ILE A 14 -9.66 -0.38 11.27
C ILE A 14 -9.76 -0.02 9.80
N SER A 15 -9.19 -0.86 8.94
CA SER A 15 -9.14 -0.58 7.50
C SER A 15 -10.52 -0.45 6.90
N ASN A 16 -10.71 0.62 6.14
CA ASN A 16 -11.89 0.86 5.32
C ASN A 16 -11.96 -0.10 4.13
N ASP A 17 -10.79 -0.46 3.59
CA ASP A 17 -10.64 -1.53 2.61
C ASP A 17 -9.28 -2.21 2.79
N SER A 18 -9.20 -3.50 2.46
CA SER A 18 -7.97 -4.28 2.59
C SER A 18 -7.91 -5.46 1.64
N VAL A 19 -6.69 -5.86 1.30
CA VAL A 19 -6.40 -7.00 0.44
C VAL A 19 -5.21 -7.78 0.99
N SER A 20 -5.15 -9.08 0.71
CA SER A 20 -3.93 -9.86 0.97
C SER A 20 -2.76 -9.28 0.17
N THR A 21 -1.60 -9.09 0.80
CA THR A 21 -0.44 -8.49 0.13
C THR A 21 0.06 -9.33 -1.02
N GLY A 22 0.17 -8.70 -2.18
CA GLY A 22 0.57 -9.32 -3.42
C GLY A 22 0.95 -8.28 -4.48
N TYR A 23 1.27 -8.76 -5.67
CA TYR A 23 1.52 -7.93 -6.83
C TYR A 23 1.17 -8.68 -8.10
N TYR A 24 0.96 -7.92 -9.17
CA TYR A 24 0.75 -8.47 -10.50
C TYR A 24 2.02 -8.28 -11.31
N VAL A 25 2.47 -9.35 -11.97
CA VAL A 25 3.50 -9.27 -13.00
C VAL A 25 2.84 -8.76 -14.28
N GLN A 26 3.50 -7.86 -15.00
CA GLN A 26 2.98 -7.31 -16.24
C GLN A 26 2.62 -8.44 -17.23
N GLY A 27 1.40 -8.40 -17.77
CA GLY A 27 0.88 -9.44 -18.66
C GLY A 27 0.33 -10.68 -17.95
N ASN A 28 0.34 -10.72 -16.61
CA ASN A 28 -0.26 -11.80 -15.82
C ASN A 28 -1.48 -11.27 -15.04
N SER A 29 -2.61 -11.98 -15.16
CA SER A 29 -3.86 -11.70 -14.42
C SER A 29 -3.88 -12.31 -13.01
N THR A 30 -2.94 -13.19 -12.70
CA THR A 30 -2.84 -13.86 -11.40
C THR A 30 -1.94 -13.06 -10.47
N MET A 31 -2.49 -12.70 -9.32
CA MET A 31 -1.74 -12.05 -8.25
C MET A 31 -0.74 -13.04 -7.63
N GLN A 32 0.50 -12.59 -7.43
CA GLN A 32 1.51 -13.33 -6.70
C GLN A 32 1.64 -12.78 -5.28
N SER A 33 1.76 -13.67 -4.29
CA SER A 33 1.96 -13.27 -2.89
C SER A 33 3.31 -12.61 -2.70
N ILE A 34 3.35 -11.53 -1.91
CA ILE A 34 4.61 -10.92 -1.46
C ILE A 34 4.94 -11.44 -0.06
N ASN A 35 6.19 -11.88 0.14
CA ASN A 35 6.75 -12.07 1.47
C ASN A 35 7.39 -10.76 1.94
N LEU A 36 6.67 -10.00 2.77
CA LEU A 36 7.15 -8.73 3.35
C LEU A 36 8.41 -8.89 4.22
N LYS A 37 8.69 -10.11 4.70
CA LYS A 37 9.83 -10.42 5.56
C LYS A 37 11.03 -10.98 4.80
N SER A 38 10.98 -10.96 3.47
CA SER A 38 12.04 -11.56 2.63
C SER A 38 13.37 -10.81 2.68
N GLY A 39 13.37 -9.55 3.13
CA GLY A 39 14.54 -8.66 3.02
C GLY A 39 14.74 -8.08 1.61
N ASN A 40 13.91 -8.49 0.64
CA ASN A 40 13.91 -7.91 -0.69
C ASN A 40 13.32 -6.50 -0.66
N MET A 41 13.78 -5.64 -1.56
CA MET A 41 13.15 -4.35 -1.80
C MET A 41 11.74 -4.57 -2.34
N ILE A 42 10.77 -3.91 -1.70
CA ILE A 42 9.38 -3.85 -2.15
C ILE A 42 9.10 -2.37 -2.40
N GLN A 43 8.61 -2.07 -3.59
CA GLN A 43 8.21 -0.71 -3.97
C GLN A 43 6.69 -0.61 -3.96
N GLY A 44 6.19 0.51 -3.44
CA GLY A 44 4.76 0.80 -3.37
C GLY A 44 4.45 2.17 -3.96
N TRP A 45 3.31 2.28 -4.62
CA TRP A 45 2.77 3.53 -5.14
C TRP A 45 1.41 3.79 -4.52
N ILE A 46 1.16 5.04 -4.18
CA ILE A 46 -0.11 5.55 -3.67
C ILE A 46 -0.48 6.73 -4.55
N ASP A 47 -1.52 6.60 -5.34
CA ASP A 47 -1.99 7.64 -6.25
C ASP A 47 -3.43 8.02 -5.90
N TYR A 48 -3.71 9.31 -5.82
CA TYR A 48 -5.06 9.82 -5.64
C TYR A 48 -5.50 10.62 -6.87
N ASP A 49 -6.66 10.27 -7.44
CA ASP A 49 -7.32 11.00 -8.52
C ASP A 49 -8.55 11.73 -7.97
N SER A 50 -8.43 13.04 -7.74
CA SER A 50 -9.51 13.86 -7.18
C SER A 50 -10.68 14.07 -8.16
N SER A 51 -10.48 13.84 -9.46
CA SER A 51 -11.58 13.92 -10.43
C SER A 51 -12.50 12.71 -10.33
N LYS A 52 -11.97 11.58 -9.87
CA LYS A 52 -12.71 10.33 -9.65
C LYS A 52 -13.00 10.04 -8.18
N ASN A 53 -12.41 10.81 -7.26
CA ASN A 53 -12.38 10.49 -5.84
C ASN A 53 -11.86 9.07 -5.58
N GLU A 54 -10.69 8.74 -6.14
CA GLU A 54 -10.17 7.38 -6.16
C GLU A 54 -8.74 7.33 -5.62
N LEU A 55 -8.51 6.51 -4.60
CA LEU A 55 -7.21 6.19 -4.05
C LEU A 55 -6.77 4.81 -4.54
N ASN A 56 -5.63 4.77 -5.22
CA ASN A 56 -5.08 3.58 -5.84
C ASN A 56 -3.74 3.21 -5.21
N VAL A 57 -3.59 1.92 -4.90
CA VAL A 57 -2.36 1.38 -4.34
C VAL A 57 -1.86 0.25 -5.23
N SER A 58 -0.54 0.20 -5.41
CA SER A 58 0.13 -0.91 -6.09
C SER A 58 1.46 -1.25 -5.44
N LEU A 59 1.87 -2.51 -5.56
CA LEU A 59 3.14 -3.02 -5.05
C LEU A 59 3.91 -3.72 -6.18
N SER A 60 5.25 -3.69 -6.11
CA SER A 60 6.12 -4.42 -7.02
C SER A 60 7.42 -4.83 -6.34
N LEU A 61 8.03 -5.91 -6.84
CA LEU A 61 9.41 -6.30 -6.53
C LEU A 61 10.43 -5.73 -7.53
N SER A 62 9.97 -4.98 -8.52
CA SER A 62 10.80 -4.25 -9.49
C SER A 62 10.63 -2.74 -9.32
N SER A 63 11.53 -1.98 -9.93
CA SER A 63 11.45 -0.50 -9.97
C SER A 63 10.42 0.05 -10.96
N THR A 64 9.71 -0.83 -11.67
CA THR A 64 8.69 -0.44 -12.64
C THR A 64 7.34 -0.46 -11.96
N LYS A 65 6.65 0.69 -11.97
CA LYS A 65 5.27 0.80 -11.50
C LYS A 65 4.37 -0.16 -12.30
N PRO A 66 3.67 -1.09 -11.65
CA PRO A 66 2.77 -2.00 -12.34
C PRO A 66 1.54 -1.23 -12.83
N SER A 67 1.00 -1.62 -13.98
CA SER A 67 -0.28 -1.09 -14.49
C SER A 67 -1.48 -1.64 -13.70
N SER A 68 -1.32 -2.79 -13.07
CA SER A 68 -2.36 -3.43 -12.28
C SER A 68 -2.28 -2.96 -10.84
N LEU A 69 -3.42 -2.49 -10.34
CA LEU A 69 -3.58 -2.02 -8.98
C LEU A 69 -3.87 -3.21 -8.06
N ILE A 70 -3.36 -3.16 -6.83
CA ILE A 70 -3.66 -4.19 -5.82
C ILE A 70 -4.89 -3.80 -4.99
N LEU A 71 -5.11 -2.51 -4.79
CA LEU A 71 -6.23 -1.97 -4.03
C LEU A 71 -6.67 -0.65 -4.64
N THR A 72 -7.97 -0.49 -4.83
CA THR A 72 -8.62 0.73 -5.31
C THR A 72 -9.75 1.05 -4.35
N PHE A 73 -9.77 2.26 -3.83
CA PHE A 73 -10.75 2.69 -2.84
C PHE A 73 -11.36 4.02 -3.24
N GLN A 74 -12.70 4.04 -3.36
CA GLN A 74 -13.46 5.25 -3.72
C GLN A 74 -13.65 6.11 -2.47
N ILE A 75 -13.01 7.27 -2.46
CA ILE A 75 -13.05 8.23 -1.38
C ILE A 75 -12.85 9.67 -1.83
N ASP A 76 -13.74 10.55 -1.38
CA ASP A 76 -13.50 11.98 -1.38
C ASP A 76 -12.63 12.34 -0.17
N LEU A 77 -11.38 12.77 -0.42
CA LEU A 77 -10.44 13.18 0.61
C LEU A 77 -10.62 14.66 1.02
N SER A 78 -11.40 15.44 0.26
CA SER A 78 -11.64 16.86 0.53
C SER A 78 -12.18 17.15 1.94
N PRO A 79 -13.11 16.37 2.52
CA PRO A 79 -13.58 16.59 3.89
C PRO A 79 -12.64 16.03 4.98
N ILE A 80 -11.58 15.31 4.59
CA ILE A 80 -10.65 14.65 5.51
C ILE A 80 -9.35 15.44 5.62
N PHE A 81 -8.89 15.99 4.50
CA PHE A 81 -7.63 16.71 4.41
C PHE A 81 -7.83 18.14 4.87
N GLU A 82 -6.98 18.58 5.79
CA GLU A 82 -6.90 19.98 6.19
C GLU A 82 -6.07 20.79 5.17
N ASP A 83 -6.18 22.12 5.23
CA ASP A 83 -5.42 23.05 4.37
C ASP A 83 -3.91 22.78 4.37
N THR A 84 -3.38 22.25 5.47
CA THR A 84 -1.96 21.88 5.60
C THR A 84 -1.82 20.63 6.44
N MET A 85 -1.09 19.65 5.89
CA MET A 85 -0.79 18.38 6.55
C MET A 85 0.65 17.94 6.25
N TYR A 86 1.15 17.01 7.06
CA TYR A 86 2.45 16.38 6.84
C TYR A 86 2.26 14.97 6.29
N VAL A 87 3.13 14.58 5.36
CA VAL A 87 3.20 13.22 4.82
C VAL A 87 4.48 12.54 5.31
N GLY A 88 4.40 11.25 5.61
CA GLY A 88 5.55 10.51 6.11
C GLY A 88 5.31 9.02 6.22
N PHE A 89 6.36 8.29 6.57
CA PHE A 89 6.33 6.86 6.81
C PHE A 89 6.37 6.59 8.31
N SER A 90 5.62 5.58 8.75
CA SER A 90 5.63 5.10 10.13
C SER A 90 5.72 3.58 10.13
N ALA A 91 6.42 3.03 11.12
CA ALA A 91 6.54 1.60 11.34
C ALA A 91 6.70 1.31 12.83
N SER A 92 6.20 0.15 13.27
CA SER A 92 6.32 -0.32 14.63
C SER A 92 6.79 -1.77 14.66
N ILE A 93 7.50 -2.13 15.73
CA ILE A 93 7.91 -3.50 16.00
C ILE A 93 7.06 -4.06 17.13
N GLY A 94 6.71 -5.34 17.03
CA GLY A 94 6.03 -6.08 18.09
C GLY A 94 7.04 -6.80 18.99
N LEU A 95 6.64 -7.97 19.50
CA LEU A 95 7.49 -8.85 20.33
C LEU A 95 8.76 -9.34 19.60
N LEU A 96 8.72 -9.42 18.27
CA LEU A 96 9.84 -9.89 17.45
C LEU A 96 10.55 -8.69 16.83
N ALA A 97 11.89 -8.73 16.84
CA ALA A 97 12.70 -7.70 16.22
C ALA A 97 12.50 -7.68 14.69
N SER A 98 12.27 -6.48 14.15
CA SER A 98 12.28 -6.19 12.71
C SER A 98 12.94 -4.84 12.46
N TYR A 99 13.43 -4.66 11.24
CA TYR A 99 13.95 -3.37 10.77
C TYR A 99 13.09 -2.88 9.61
N HIS A 100 12.80 -1.59 9.59
CA HIS A 100 12.00 -0.94 8.56
C HIS A 100 12.86 0.15 7.92
N TYR A 101 13.31 -0.09 6.69
CA TYR A 101 14.17 0.83 5.94
C TYR A 101 13.36 1.43 4.79
N ILE A 102 13.40 2.76 4.67
CA ILE A 102 12.92 3.47 3.49
C ILE A 102 14.14 3.82 2.64
N GLN A 103 14.05 3.50 1.35
CA GLN A 103 15.09 3.82 0.38
C GLN A 103 14.50 4.82 -0.63
N GLY A 104 15.24 5.91 -0.86
CA GLY A 104 14.88 6.98 -1.80
C GLY A 104 15.92 7.16 -2.89
#